data_AF-A0A918AKQ5-F1
#
_entry.id   AF-A0A918AKQ5-F1
#
_cell.length_a   1.000
_cell.length_b   1.000
_cell.length_c   1.000
_cell.angle_alpha   90.00
_cell.angle_beta   90.00
_cell.angle_gamma   90.00
#
_symmetry.space_group_name_H-M   'P 1'
#
loop_
_entity.id
_entity.type
_entity.pdbx_description
1 polymer ?
#
loop_
_entity_poly.entity_id
_entity_poly.type
_entity_poly.pdbx_seq_one_letter_code
_entity_poly.pdbx_strand_id
1 'polypeptide(L)'
;MGNQPPRGTYRWGLLFRWSWIAVFAPFLIGFLIAGAVAHRVFLVAFALWTGALACVLRAEALNARARATADPGAGLLGARAGWLFVALVLLFGSAAIVRAVL
;
A
#
# COMPACT_ATOMS: atom_id res chain seq x y z
N MET A 1 16.83 33.45 8.52
CA MET A 1 15.38 33.14 8.43
C MET A 1 15.24 31.71 7.94
N GLY A 2 14.90 30.78 8.84
CA GLY A 2 14.76 29.37 8.51
C GLY A 2 13.44 29.11 7.79
N ASN A 3 13.51 28.54 6.59
CA ASN A 3 12.35 28.04 5.86
C ASN A 3 11.77 26.84 6.63
N GLN A 4 10.89 27.08 7.62
CA GLN A 4 10.08 26.01 8.18
C GLN A 4 9.07 25.57 7.11
N PRO A 5 9.11 24.31 6.64
CA PRO A 5 8.10 23.82 5.72
C PRO A 5 6.72 23.93 6.39
N PRO A 6 5.67 24.35 5.66
CA PRO A 6 4.36 24.59 6.23
C PRO A 6 3.84 23.30 6.89
N ARG A 7 3.51 23.36 8.19
CA ARG A 7 3.05 22.22 9.01
C ARG A 7 1.85 21.46 8.42
N GLY A 8 1.16 22.03 7.43
CA GLY A 8 0.05 21.41 6.71
C GLY A 8 0.45 20.25 5.78
N THR A 9 1.63 20.25 5.14
CA THR A 9 2.00 19.22 4.16
C THR A 9 2.26 17.85 4.79
N TYR A 10 2.81 17.81 6.00
CA TYR A 10 3.01 16.56 6.75
C TYR A 10 1.68 15.93 7.20
N ARG A 11 0.68 16.75 7.50
CA ARG A 11 -0.64 16.29 7.98
C ARG A 11 -1.39 15.54 6.89
N TRP A 12 -1.33 16.03 5.64
CA TRP A 12 -1.96 15.34 4.49
C TRP A 12 -1.30 14.00 4.18
N GLY A 13 0.03 13.90 4.24
CA GLY A 13 0.73 12.63 4.06
C GLY A 13 0.42 11.61 5.16
N LEU A 14 0.24 12.06 6.41
CA LEU A 14 -0.15 11.18 7.51
C LEU A 14 -1.59 10.68 7.35
N LEU A 15 -2.52 11.58 7.01
CA LEU A 15 -3.93 11.23 6.80
C LEU A 15 -4.10 10.20 5.69
N PHE A 16 -3.41 10.37 4.56
CA PHE A 16 -3.47 9.41 3.45
C PHE A 16 -2.96 8.02 3.84
N ARG A 17 -1.86 7.94 4.60
CA ARG A 17 -1.35 6.65 5.13
C ARG A 17 -2.36 5.99 6.07
N TRP A 18 -2.97 6.77 6.96
CA TRP A 18 -4.01 6.28 7.85
C TRP A 18 -5.25 5.80 7.10
N SER A 19 -5.68 6.50 6.06
CA SER A 19 -6.79 6.06 5.20
C SER A 19 -6.49 4.72 4.53
N TRP A 20 -5.30 4.52 3.96
CA TRP A 20 -4.92 3.24 3.36
C TRP A 20 -4.89 2.10 4.38
N ILE A 21 -4.36 2.34 5.57
CA ILE A 21 -4.37 1.35 6.66
C ILE A 21 -5.81 1.03 7.06
N ALA A 22 -6.67 2.04 7.23
CA ALA A 22 -8.07 1.84 7.60
C ALA A 22 -8.85 1.05 6.54
N VAL A 23 -8.55 1.25 5.25
CA VAL A 23 -9.17 0.48 4.15
C VAL A 23 -8.68 -0.97 4.13
N PHE A 24 -7.38 -1.21 4.34
CA PHE A 24 -6.82 -2.56 4.31
C PHE A 24 -7.09 -3.37 5.59
N ALA A 25 -7.20 -2.71 6.74
CA ALA A 25 -7.38 -3.34 8.04
C ALA A 25 -8.54 -4.36 8.11
N PRO A 26 -9.78 -4.04 7.68
CA PRO A 26 -10.87 -5.01 7.75
C PRO A 26 -10.60 -6.26 6.89
N PHE A 27 -10.00 -6.10 5.70
CA PHE A 27 -9.64 -7.25 4.85
C PHE A 27 -8.54 -8.10 5.48
N LEU A 28 -7.50 -7.46 6.03
CA LEU A 28 -6.41 -8.15 6.72
C LEU A 28 -6.92 -8.94 7.94
N ILE A 29 -7.80 -8.34 8.74
CA ILE A 29 -8.43 -9.01 9.87
C ILE A 29 -9.28 -10.20 9.37
N GLY A 30 -10.07 -9.99 8.32
CA GLY A 30 -10.88 -11.04 7.70
C GLY A 30 -10.06 -12.24 7.23
N PHE A 31 -8.96 -11.99 6.50
CA PHE A 31 -8.06 -13.06 6.04
C PHE A 31 -7.34 -13.77 7.19
N LEU A 32 -6.96 -13.04 8.24
CA LEU A 32 -6.32 -13.64 9.40
C LEU A 32 -7.27 -14.59 10.14
N ILE A 33 -8.52 -14.16 10.35
CA ILE A 33 -9.56 -15.00 10.98
C ILE A 33 -9.87 -16.21 10.10
N ALA A 34 -10.10 -16.01 8.80
CA ALA A 34 -10.38 -17.10 7.86
C ALA A 34 -9.20 -18.08 7.74
N GLY A 35 -7.96 -17.58 7.82
CA GLY A 35 -6.75 -18.39 7.80
C GLY A 35 -6.54 -19.24 9.05
N ALA A 36 -6.93 -18.71 10.20
CA ALA A 36 -6.85 -19.41 11.48
C ALA A 36 -7.96 -20.46 11.64
N VAL A 37 -9.18 -20.16 11.17
CA VAL A 37 -10.38 -20.98 11.41
C VAL A 37 -10.68 -21.96 10.27
N ALA A 38 -10.43 -21.57 9.01
CA ALA A 38 -10.86 -22.36 7.85
C ALA A 38 -9.69 -22.99 7.09
N HIS A 39 -8.86 -22.19 6.40
CA HIS A 39 -7.85 -22.74 5.50
C HIS A 39 -6.60 -21.86 5.40
N ARG A 40 -5.41 -22.48 5.45
CA ARG A 40 -4.10 -21.82 5.34
C ARG A 40 -3.92 -20.93 4.10
N VAL A 41 -4.73 -21.12 3.05
CA VAL A 41 -4.70 -20.30 1.82
C VAL A 41 -5.06 -18.84 2.11
N PHE A 42 -5.93 -18.58 3.09
CA PHE A 42 -6.24 -17.23 3.52
C PHE A 42 -5.06 -16.56 4.24
N LEU A 43 -4.13 -17.31 4.84
CA LEU A 43 -2.87 -16.75 5.37
C LEU A 43 -1.93 -16.31 4.23
N VAL A 44 -1.94 -17.02 3.11
CA VAL A 44 -1.21 -16.60 1.90
C VAL A 44 -1.83 -15.32 1.34
N ALA A 45 -3.16 -15.27 1.24
CA ALA A 45 -3.87 -14.05 0.84
C ALA A 45 -3.57 -12.88 1.80
N PHE A 46 -3.54 -13.11 3.11
CA PHE A 46 -3.12 -12.13 4.11
C PHE A 46 -1.70 -11.59 3.84
N ALA A 47 -0.73 -12.47 3.57
CA ALA A 47 0.64 -12.06 3.25
C ALA A 47 0.70 -11.22 1.96
N LEU A 48 -0.09 -11.56 0.94
CA LEU A 48 -0.17 -10.79 -0.29
C LEU A 48 -0.81 -9.41 -0.08
N TRP A 49 -1.85 -9.33 0.73
CA TRP A 49 -2.52 -8.07 1.07
C TRP A 49 -1.65 -7.15 1.94
N THR A 50 -0.88 -7.71 2.88
CA THR A 50 0.11 -6.92 3.64
C THR A 50 1.24 -6.41 2.73
N GLY A 51 1.70 -7.25 1.80
CA GLY A 51 2.64 -6.83 0.74
C GLY A 51 2.09 -5.71 -0.14
N ALA A 52 0.82 -5.80 -0.55
CA ALA A 52 0.16 -4.77 -1.35
C ALA A 52 0.07 -3.44 -0.57
N LEU A 53 -0.30 -3.49 0.72
CA LEU A 53 -0.29 -2.30 1.58
C LEU A 53 1.11 -1.68 1.68
N ALA A 54 2.15 -2.50 1.89
CA ALA A 54 3.53 -2.02 1.94
C ALA A 54 3.96 -1.34 0.62
N CYS A 55 3.56 -1.90 -0.53
CA CYS A 55 3.81 -1.31 -1.84
C CYS A 55 3.11 0.04 -2.01
N VAL A 56 1.84 0.15 -1.61
CA VAL A 56 1.09 1.42 -1.65
C VAL A 56 1.74 2.47 -0.74
N LEU A 57 2.10 2.10 0.48
CA LEU A 57 2.78 3.02 1.42
C LEU A 57 4.15 3.47 0.87
N ARG A 58 4.87 2.59 0.17
CA ARG A 58 6.16 2.94 -0.47
C ARG A 58 5.97 3.85 -1.67
N ALA A 59 4.94 3.61 -2.49
CA ALA A 59 4.56 4.51 -3.57
C ALA A 59 4.17 5.90 -3.05
N GLU A 60 3.46 5.98 -1.91
CA GLU A 60 3.13 7.24 -1.26
C GLU A 60 4.35 7.96 -0.68
N ALA A 61 5.30 7.22 -0.11
CA ALA A 61 6.56 7.81 0.34
C ALA A 61 7.35 8.44 -0.83
N LEU A 62 7.35 7.79 -2.00
CA LEU A 62 7.96 8.33 -3.22
C LEU A 62 7.19 9.55 -3.75
N ASN A 63 5.86 9.51 -3.71
CA ASN A 63 4.99 10.64 -4.07
C ASN A 63 5.24 11.86 -3.16
N ALA A 64 5.40 11.66 -1.86
CA ALA A 64 5.75 12.73 -0.93
C ALA A 64 7.13 13.34 -1.24
N ARG A 65 8.13 12.51 -1.58
CA ARG A 65 9.45 12.98 -2.03
C ARG A 65 9.38 13.75 -3.35
N ALA A 66 8.59 13.27 -4.30
CA ALA A 66 8.39 13.95 -5.58
C ALA A 66 7.77 15.35 -5.40
N ARG A 67 6.78 15.49 -4.52
CA ARG A 67 6.15 16.80 -4.20
C ARG A 67 7.07 17.77 -3.46
N ALA A 68 8.09 17.26 -2.75
CA ALA A 68 9.10 18.07 -2.10
C ALA A 68 10.19 18.56 -3.06
N THR A 69 10.19 18.09 -4.32
CA THR A 69 11.18 18.42 -5.33
C THR A 69 10.51 19.25 -6.43
N ALA A 70 11.10 20.38 -6.83
CA ALA A 70 10.52 21.27 -7.84
C ALA A 70 10.43 20.63 -9.23
N ASP A 71 11.39 19.76 -9.57
CA ASP A 71 11.40 18.96 -10.80
C ASP A 71 11.55 17.46 -10.45
N PRO A 72 10.45 16.72 -10.26
CA PRO A 72 10.52 15.30 -9.97
C PRO A 72 11.01 14.54 -11.20
N GLY A 73 12.22 13.99 -11.12
CA GLY A 73 12.80 13.20 -12.21
C GLY A 73 11.92 12.01 -12.62
N ALA A 74 11.89 11.69 -13.93
CA ALA A 74 11.07 10.62 -14.51
C ALA A 74 11.26 9.26 -13.82
N GLY A 75 12.47 8.96 -13.30
CA GLY A 75 12.74 7.74 -12.54
C GLY A 75 11.97 7.62 -11.22
N LEU A 76 11.68 8.72 -10.54
CA LEU A 76 10.87 8.75 -9.30
C LEU A 76 9.39 8.44 -9.60
N LEU A 77 8.87 8.99 -10.70
CA LEU A 77 7.51 8.73 -11.17
C LEU A 77 7.38 7.28 -11.66
N GLY A 78 8.37 6.77 -12.40
CA GLY A 78 8.44 5.38 -12.85
C GLY A 78 8.51 4.40 -11.68
N ALA A 79 9.34 4.66 -10.67
CA ALA A 79 9.43 3.83 -9.48
C ALA A 79 8.09 3.79 -8.72
N ARG A 80 7.39 4.92 -8.59
CA ARG A 80 6.06 4.98 -7.98
C ARG A 80 5.05 4.13 -8.75
N ALA A 81 5.00 4.28 -10.07
CA ALA A 81 4.12 3.49 -10.94
C ALA A 81 4.44 1.99 -10.83
N GLY A 82 5.72 1.63 -10.75
CA GLY A 82 6.17 0.25 -10.53
C GLY A 82 5.64 -0.36 -9.23
N TRP A 83 5.74 0.36 -8.11
CA TRP A 83 5.19 -0.12 -6.83
C TRP A 83 3.66 -0.25 -6.85
N LEU A 84 2.95 0.67 -7.53
CA LEU A 84 1.50 0.56 -7.71
C LEU A 84 1.13 -0.65 -8.59
N PHE A 85 1.90 -0.91 -9.65
CA PHE A 85 1.70 -2.07 -10.50
C PHE A 85 1.92 -3.38 -9.71
N VAL A 86 2.98 -3.46 -8.90
CA VAL A 86 3.22 -4.61 -8.02
C VAL A 86 2.06 -4.78 -7.02
N ALA A 87 1.56 -3.70 -6.44
CA ALA A 87 0.39 -3.77 -5.55
C ALA A 87 -0.84 -4.34 -6.27
N LEU A 88 -1.10 -3.94 -7.52
CA LEU A 88 -2.19 -4.49 -8.32
C LEU A 88 -1.98 -5.99 -8.58
N VAL A 89 -0.77 -6.40 -9.00
CA VAL A 89 -0.46 -7.81 -9.23
C VAL A 89 -0.68 -8.65 -7.97
N LEU A 90 -0.29 -8.15 -6.79
CA LEU A 90 -0.51 -8.83 -5.52
C LEU A 90 -2.00 -8.96 -5.19
N LEU A 91 -2.79 -7.91 -5.42
CA LEU A 91 -4.24 -7.94 -5.19
C LEU A 91 -4.94 -8.93 -6.14
N PHE A 92 -4.68 -8.86 -7.45
CA PHE A 92 -5.26 -9.80 -8.42
C PHE A 92 -4.77 -11.23 -8.21
N GLY A 93 -3.49 -11.42 -7.88
CA GLY A 93 -2.92 -12.72 -7.54
C GLY A 93 -3.59 -13.32 -6.30
N SER A 94 -3.88 -12.51 -5.27
CA SER A 94 -4.61 -12.98 -4.08
C SER A 94 -6.02 -13.47 -4.43
N ALA A 95 -6.73 -12.77 -5.32
CA ALA A 95 -8.07 -13.18 -5.77
C ALA A 95 -8.02 -14.48 -6.58
N ALA A 96 -7.01 -14.65 -7.45
CA ALA A 96 -6.81 -15.87 -8.21
C ALA A 96 -6.51 -17.07 -7.30
N ILE A 97 -5.66 -16.89 -6.27
CA ILE A 97 -5.34 -17.94 -5.29
C ILE A 97 -6.58 -18.37 -4.51
N VAL A 98 -7.35 -17.40 -4.01
CA VAL A 98 -8.60 -17.70 -3.27
C VAL A 98 -9.60 -18.42 -4.18
N ARG A 99 -9.75 -17.99 -5.43
CA ARG A 99 -10.64 -18.62 -6.42
C ARG A 99 -10.18 -20.00 -6.87
N ALA A 100 -8.88 -20.30 -6.84
CA ALA A 100 -8.39 -21.63 -7.18
C ALA A 100 -8.68 -22.68 -6.08
N VAL A 101 -9.07 -22.21 -4.89
CA VAL A 101 -9.27 -23.05 -3.70
C VAL A 101 -10.74 -23.16 -3.30
N LEU A 102 -11.55 -22.13 -3.57
CA LEU A 102 -13.01 -22.16 -3.46
C LEU A 102 -13.64 -22.91 -4.64
#